data_AF-X0WGW8-F1
#
_entry.id   AF-X0WGW8-F1
#
_cell.length_a   1.000
_cell.length_b   1.000
_cell.length_c   1.000
_cell.angle_alpha   90.00
_cell.angle_beta   90.00
_cell.angle_gamma   90.00
#
_symmetry.space_group_name_H-M   'P 1'
#
loop_
_entity.id
_entity.type
_entity.pdbx_description
1 polymer ?
#
loop_
_entity_poly.entity_id
_entity_poly.type
_entity_poly.pdbx_seq_one_letter_code
_entity_poly.pdbx_strand_id
1 'polypeptide(L)'
;ANNLLLQLKEGLTDFAELAKEKSIGPSAPSGGDLGFFARGQMVKEFEDAAFSLEPGEISGVVQSQFGYHIIKCEEKKEEYSPTFEEAKEQISDTLKYQREIVAISALTSKLREEAVIVFNYDFDAEIESLKSSAEESQPSESSEQVTSEETVSEEATETEEVKDASKND
;
A
#
# COMPACT_ATOMS: atom_id res chain seq x y z
N ALA A 1 2.98 25.78 23.73
CA ALA A 1 4.26 25.07 23.48
C ALA A 1 5.38 25.56 24.42
N ASN A 2 5.83 26.81 24.36
CA ASN A 2 6.99 27.28 25.17
C ASN A 2 6.86 27.07 26.69
N ASN A 3 5.69 27.29 27.28
CA ASN A 3 5.48 27.06 28.71
C ASN A 3 5.58 25.57 29.10
N LEU A 4 5.06 24.68 28.24
CA LEU A 4 5.15 23.22 28.42
C LEU A 4 6.60 22.73 28.30
N LEU A 5 7.35 23.29 27.35
CA LEU A 5 8.77 22.97 27.19
C LEU A 5 9.59 23.34 28.43
N LEU A 6 9.30 24.48 29.05
CA LEU A 6 9.95 24.89 30.30
C LEU A 6 9.65 23.90 31.44
N GLN A 7 8.38 23.51 31.62
CA GLN A 7 7.99 22.52 32.64
C GLN A 7 8.70 21.17 32.47
N LEU A 8 8.84 20.71 31.22
CA LEU A 8 9.56 19.48 30.89
C LEU A 8 11.06 19.59 31.17
N LYS A 9 11.69 20.72 30.81
CA LYS A 9 13.13 20.95 31.06
C LYS A 9 13.48 21.11 32.53
N GLU A 10 12.56 21.66 33.32
CA GLU A 10 12.70 21.80 34.77
C GLU A 10 12.38 20.50 35.53
N GLY A 11 11.94 19.44 34.82
CA GLY A 11 11.61 18.14 35.42
C GLY A 11 10.39 18.18 36.33
N LEU A 12 9.53 19.19 36.17
CA LEU A 12 8.34 19.40 37.00
C LEU A 12 7.19 18.44 36.67
N THR A 13 7.25 17.78 35.51
CA THR A 13 6.17 16.91 35.02
C THR A 13 6.74 15.84 34.11
N ASP A 14 6.15 14.64 34.15
CA ASP A 14 6.50 13.55 33.25
C ASP A 14 6.00 13.82 31.81
N PHE A 15 6.81 13.43 30.82
CA PHE A 15 6.49 13.68 29.42
C PHE A 15 5.24 12.92 28.97
N ALA A 16 5.10 11.65 29.37
CA ALA A 16 3.99 10.82 28.94
C ALA A 16 2.67 11.31 29.56
N GLU A 17 2.68 11.72 30.83
CA GLU A 17 1.51 12.33 31.47
C GLU A 17 1.11 13.65 30.80
N LEU A 18 2.09 14.52 30.51
CA LEU A 18 1.81 15.78 29.83
C LEU A 18 1.30 15.56 28.40
N ALA A 19 1.81 14.55 27.70
CA ALA A 19 1.34 14.17 26.38
C ALA A 19 -0.11 13.69 26.42
N LYS A 20 -0.49 12.84 27.39
CA LYS A 20 -1.89 12.42 27.57
C LYS A 20 -2.84 13.59 27.81
N GLU A 21 -2.40 14.60 28.56
CA GLU A 21 -3.25 15.73 28.93
C GLU A 21 -3.34 16.81 27.84
N LYS A 22 -2.22 17.11 27.15
CA LYS A 22 -2.11 18.30 26.29
C LYS A 22 -1.88 17.99 24.81
N SER A 23 -1.48 16.77 24.44
CA SER A 23 -1.23 16.44 23.04
C SER A 23 -2.52 16.30 22.27
N ILE A 24 -2.53 16.86 21.06
CA ILE A 24 -3.63 16.74 20.08
C ILE A 24 -3.39 15.62 19.07
N GLY A 25 -2.24 14.95 19.15
CA GLY A 25 -1.84 13.88 18.24
C GLY A 25 -2.48 12.53 18.58
N PRO A 26 -2.52 11.58 17.62
CA PRO A 26 -3.11 10.26 17.82
C PRO A 26 -2.38 9.42 18.87
N SER A 27 -1.10 9.69 19.14
CA SER A 27 -0.31 9.01 20.17
C SER A 27 -0.56 9.54 21.59
N ALA A 28 -1.37 10.59 21.77
CA ALA A 28 -1.65 11.18 23.09
C ALA A 28 -2.09 10.14 24.15
N PRO A 29 -3.03 9.21 23.89
CA PRO A 29 -3.43 8.21 24.87
C PRO A 29 -2.29 7.28 25.32
N SER A 30 -1.31 7.06 24.45
CA SER A 30 -0.10 6.27 24.70
C SER A 30 1.06 7.11 25.23
N GLY A 31 0.80 8.31 25.76
CA GLY A 31 1.86 9.16 26.30
C GLY A 31 2.75 9.79 25.23
N GLY A 32 2.28 9.89 23.99
CA GLY A 32 3.04 10.45 22.88
C GLY A 32 3.99 9.46 22.21
N ASP A 33 3.99 8.19 22.62
CA ASP A 33 4.86 7.16 22.03
C ASP A 33 4.50 6.88 20.56
N LEU A 34 5.52 6.90 19.71
CA LEU A 34 5.44 6.64 18.27
C LEU A 34 6.15 5.34 17.87
N GLY A 35 6.81 4.65 18.81
CA GLY A 35 7.69 3.53 18.52
C GLY A 35 8.94 3.91 17.72
N PHE A 36 9.62 2.90 17.17
CA PHE A 36 10.75 3.11 16.28
C PHE A 36 10.26 3.46 14.88
N PHE A 37 10.81 4.54 14.32
CA PHE A 37 10.60 4.92 12.94
C PHE A 37 11.94 5.15 12.23
N ALA A 38 11.96 4.90 10.93
CA ALA A 38 13.07 5.15 10.03
C ALA A 38 12.89 6.49 9.31
N ARG A 39 13.97 6.97 8.69
CA ARG A 39 13.91 8.13 7.81
C ARG A 39 12.92 7.91 6.66
N GLY A 40 12.18 8.95 6.30
CA GLY A 40 11.12 8.94 5.29
C GLY A 40 9.73 8.55 5.83
N GLN A 41 9.61 8.16 7.10
CA GLN A 41 8.31 7.78 7.69
C GLN A 41 7.55 8.95 8.33
N MET A 42 8.23 10.07 8.62
CA MET A 42 7.66 11.25 9.25
C MET A 42 7.81 12.48 8.35
N VAL A 43 7.08 13.57 8.66
CA VAL A 43 7.29 14.84 7.96
C VAL A 43 8.68 15.39 8.24
N LYS A 44 9.26 16.03 7.23
CA LYS A 44 10.67 16.43 7.21
C LYS A 44 11.08 17.24 8.45
N GLU A 45 10.28 18.20 8.86
CA GLU A 45 10.59 19.07 10.00
C GLU A 45 10.63 18.28 11.33
N PHE A 46 9.74 17.30 11.47
CA PHE A 46 9.70 16.42 12.63
C PHE A 46 10.88 15.45 12.62
N GLU A 47 11.13 14.82 11.47
CA GLU A 47 12.23 13.87 11.30
C GLU A 47 13.59 14.54 11.58
N ASP A 48 13.87 15.66 10.94
CA ASP A 48 15.15 16.36 11.05
C ASP A 48 15.43 16.73 12.52
N ALA A 49 14.40 17.17 13.24
CA ALA A 49 14.50 17.43 14.68
C ALA A 49 14.71 16.14 15.49
N ALA A 50 13.90 15.10 15.28
CA ALA A 50 13.98 13.87 16.06
C ALA A 50 15.33 13.14 15.90
N PHE A 51 15.88 13.07 14.69
CA PHE A 51 17.17 12.42 14.43
C PHE A 51 18.38 13.26 14.89
N SER A 52 18.19 14.56 15.13
CA SER A 52 19.24 15.45 15.68
C SER A 52 19.39 15.33 17.20
N LEU A 53 18.41 14.75 17.89
CA LEU A 53 18.44 14.54 19.33
C LEU A 53 19.29 13.32 19.71
N GLU A 54 19.86 13.39 20.91
CA GLU A 54 20.43 12.25 21.61
C GLU A 54 19.39 11.55 22.51
N PRO A 55 19.57 10.25 22.82
CA PRO A 55 18.67 9.53 23.72
C PRO A 55 18.51 10.25 25.07
N GLY A 56 17.26 10.44 25.50
CA GLY A 56 16.87 11.20 26.69
C GLY A 56 16.66 12.70 26.46
N GLU A 57 17.04 13.25 25.31
CA GLU A 57 16.93 14.68 25.02
C GLU A 57 15.51 15.09 24.59
N ILE A 58 15.14 16.33 24.94
CA ILE A 58 13.89 16.97 24.53
C ILE A 58 14.21 18.15 23.59
N SER A 59 13.58 18.18 22.42
CA SER A 59 13.75 19.23 21.42
C SER A 59 13.25 20.60 21.89
N GLY A 60 13.60 21.62 21.12
CA GLY A 60 12.82 22.86 21.10
C GLY A 60 11.40 22.64 20.55
N VAL A 61 10.67 23.74 20.37
CA VAL A 61 9.38 23.69 19.68
C VAL A 61 9.63 23.53 18.18
N VAL A 62 9.18 22.41 17.62
CA VAL A 62 9.31 22.08 16.20
C VAL A 62 8.00 22.43 15.50
N GLN A 63 8.05 23.24 14.45
CA GLN A 63 6.88 23.58 13.65
C GLN A 63 6.79 22.64 12.45
N SER A 64 5.62 22.07 12.21
CA SER A 64 5.30 21.34 10.98
C SER A 64 3.92 21.75 10.46
N GLN A 65 3.51 21.20 9.32
CA GLN A 65 2.16 21.43 8.76
C GLN A 65 1.01 21.05 9.71
N PHE A 66 1.28 20.21 10.72
CA PHE A 66 0.31 19.76 11.73
C PHE A 66 0.30 20.64 12.99
N GLY A 67 1.08 21.72 13.03
CA GLY A 67 1.18 22.63 14.17
C GLY A 67 2.55 22.56 14.85
N TYR A 68 2.56 22.57 16.18
CA TYR A 68 3.77 22.65 16.98
C TYR A 68 3.98 21.39 17.82
N HIS A 69 5.19 20.86 17.77
CA HIS A 69 5.59 19.61 18.41
C HIS A 69 6.71 19.87 19.41
N ILE A 70 6.72 19.11 20.49
CA ILE A 70 7.88 18.95 21.38
C ILE A 70 8.21 17.47 21.32
N ILE A 71 9.45 17.15 20.98
CA ILE A 71 9.89 15.78 20.69
C ILE A 71 10.84 15.36 21.80
N LYS A 72 10.66 14.15 22.33
CA LYS A 72 11.63 13.50 23.22
C LYS A 72 12.19 12.28 22.51
N CYS A 73 13.50 12.14 22.46
CA CYS A 73 14.14 10.91 21.99
C CYS A 73 14.24 9.94 23.17
N GLU A 74 13.56 8.80 23.12
CA GLU A 74 13.71 7.76 24.15
C GLU A 74 14.91 6.87 23.87
N GLU A 75 15.02 6.36 22.64
CA GLU A 75 16.08 5.48 22.21
C GLU A 75 16.43 5.76 20.74
N LYS A 76 17.72 5.60 20.40
CA LYS A 76 18.24 5.74 19.04
C LYS A 76 18.94 4.44 18.67
N LYS A 77 18.41 3.75 17.67
CA LYS A 77 19.05 2.55 17.10
C LYS A 77 19.87 2.96 15.90
N GLU A 78 21.09 2.43 15.82
CA GLU A 78 21.90 2.56 14.62
C GLU A 78 21.19 1.83 13.47
N GLU A 79 21.27 2.42 12.28
CA GLU A 79 20.78 1.79 11.08
C GLU A 79 21.61 0.53 10.82
N TYR A 80 21.01 -0.64 11.01
CA TYR A 80 21.64 -1.90 10.65
C TYR A 80 21.65 -2.03 9.13
N SER A 81 22.75 -1.62 8.52
CA SER A 81 23.05 -1.89 7.11
C SER A 81 23.99 -3.09 7.05
N PRO A 82 23.50 -4.31 6.74
CA PRO A 82 24.38 -5.46 6.63
C PRO A 82 25.43 -5.20 5.56
N THR A 83 26.65 -5.64 5.82
CA THR A 83 27.72 -5.59 4.81
C THR A 83 27.36 -6.49 3.63
N PHE A 84 28.03 -6.26 2.49
CA PHE A 84 27.82 -7.12 1.33
C PHE A 84 28.05 -8.59 1.66
N GLU A 85 29.11 -8.93 2.41
CA GLU A 85 29.39 -10.33 2.75
C GLU A 85 28.32 -10.97 3.65
N GLU A 86 27.74 -10.20 4.58
CA GLU A 86 26.64 -10.68 5.44
C GLU A 86 25.35 -10.89 4.65
N ALA A 87 25.06 -9.99 3.69
CA ALA A 87 23.84 -10.07 2.89
C ALA A 87 23.96 -10.98 1.66
N LYS A 88 25.19 -11.33 1.24
CA LYS A 88 25.49 -12.02 -0.03
C LYS A 88 24.77 -13.35 -0.17
N GLU A 89 24.76 -14.17 0.88
CA GLU A 89 24.10 -15.48 0.85
C GLU A 89 22.60 -15.33 0.68
N GLN A 90 21.97 -14.47 1.50
CA GLN A 90 20.54 -14.17 1.42
C GLN A 90 20.14 -13.60 0.05
N ILE A 91 20.93 -12.66 -0.49
CA ILE A 91 20.70 -12.09 -1.83
C ILE A 91 20.85 -13.16 -2.90
N SER A 92 21.92 -13.95 -2.84
CA SER A 92 22.19 -15.04 -3.78
C SER A 92 21.02 -16.02 -3.82
N ASP A 93 20.55 -16.48 -2.66
CA ASP A 93 19.51 -17.50 -2.59
C ASP A 93 18.14 -16.96 -3.01
N THR A 94 17.86 -15.69 -2.68
CA THR A 94 16.68 -14.99 -3.20
C THR A 94 16.71 -14.94 -4.72
N LEU A 95 17.84 -14.57 -5.32
CA LEU A 95 17.98 -14.47 -6.77
C LEU A 95 17.94 -15.85 -7.46
N LYS A 96 18.52 -16.89 -6.85
CA LYS A 96 18.42 -18.27 -7.35
C LYS A 96 16.97 -18.73 -7.35
N TYR A 97 16.28 -18.59 -6.22
CA TYR A 97 14.87 -18.98 -6.08
C TYR A 97 13.98 -18.27 -7.12
N GLN A 98 14.16 -16.96 -7.29
CA GLN A 98 13.44 -16.20 -8.32
C GLN A 98 13.71 -16.72 -9.73
N ARG A 99 14.98 -17.02 -10.06
CA ARG A 99 15.33 -17.59 -11.37
C ARG A 99 14.80 -19.00 -11.57
N GLU A 100 14.80 -19.84 -10.54
CA GLU A 100 14.26 -21.19 -10.58
C GLU A 100 12.76 -21.17 -10.85
N ILE A 101 11.99 -20.31 -10.17
CA ILE A 101 10.54 -20.14 -10.44
C ILE A 101 10.31 -19.80 -11.91
N VAL A 102 11.05 -18.82 -12.43
CA VAL A 102 10.90 -18.39 -13.82
C VAL A 102 11.28 -19.51 -14.79
N ALA A 103 12.37 -20.22 -14.54
CA ALA A 103 12.84 -21.31 -15.38
C ALA A 103 11.89 -22.51 -15.38
N ILE A 104 11.37 -22.89 -14.21
CA ILE A 104 10.39 -23.98 -14.08
C ILE A 104 9.11 -23.61 -14.82
N SER A 105 8.58 -22.42 -14.62
CA SER A 105 7.38 -21.94 -15.33
C SER A 105 7.56 -22.01 -16.85
N ALA A 106 8.68 -21.51 -17.35
CA ALA A 106 9.00 -21.57 -18.78
C ALA A 106 9.13 -23.01 -19.29
N LEU A 107 9.80 -23.89 -18.54
CA LEU A 107 9.98 -25.29 -18.91
C LEU A 107 8.63 -26.03 -18.92
N THR A 108 7.80 -25.83 -17.91
CA THR A 108 6.47 -26.44 -17.83
C THR A 108 5.57 -25.97 -18.98
N SER A 109 5.60 -24.68 -19.32
CA SER A 109 4.87 -24.17 -20.50
C SER A 109 5.30 -24.89 -21.77
N LYS A 110 6.63 -24.98 -22.00
CA LYS A 110 7.18 -25.67 -23.16
C LYS A 110 6.81 -27.15 -23.21
N LEU A 111 6.96 -27.87 -22.09
CA LEU A 111 6.61 -29.29 -22.03
C LEU A 111 5.12 -29.51 -22.25
N ARG A 112 4.26 -28.59 -21.78
CA ARG A 112 2.82 -28.64 -22.03
C ARG A 112 2.48 -28.45 -23.51
N GLU A 113 3.19 -27.56 -24.20
CA GLU A 113 3.01 -27.33 -25.65
C GLU A 113 3.47 -28.54 -26.49
N GLU A 114 4.55 -29.20 -26.09
CA GLU A 114 5.10 -30.36 -26.81
C GLU A 114 4.38 -31.68 -26.46
N ALA A 115 3.68 -31.74 -25.33
CA ALA A 115 3.01 -32.96 -24.87
C ALA A 115 1.64 -33.16 -25.55
N VAL A 116 1.39 -34.40 -26.00
CA VAL A 116 0.04 -34.84 -26.35
C VAL A 116 -0.68 -35.20 -25.06
N ILE A 117 -1.57 -34.31 -24.59
CA ILE A 117 -2.36 -34.51 -23.37
C ILE A 117 -3.73 -35.08 -23.75
N VAL A 118 -4.02 -36.30 -23.31
CA VAL A 118 -5.33 -36.95 -23.48
C VAL A 118 -6.07 -36.93 -22.13
N PHE A 119 -7.22 -36.26 -22.10
CA PHE A 119 -8.10 -36.27 -20.93
C PHE A 119 -9.09 -37.44 -21.06
N ASN A 120 -9.04 -38.39 -20.12
CA ASN A 120 -9.94 -39.54 -20.09
C ASN A 120 -11.24 -39.27 -19.30
N TYR A 121 -11.45 -38.03 -18.87
CA TYR A 121 -12.64 -37.56 -18.19
C TYR A 121 -13.21 -36.36 -18.96
N ASP A 122 -14.53 -36.35 -19.18
CA ASP A 122 -15.22 -35.27 -19.87
C ASP A 122 -15.50 -34.13 -18.89
N PHE A 123 -14.52 -33.24 -18.74
CA PHE A 123 -14.65 -32.07 -17.88
C PHE A 123 -15.66 -31.07 -18.42
N ASP A 124 -15.92 -31.06 -19.73
CA ASP A 124 -16.81 -30.09 -20.36
C ASP A 124 -18.28 -30.39 -19.99
N ALA A 125 -18.68 -31.66 -20.01
CA ALA A 125 -20.02 -32.08 -19.58
C ALA A 125 -20.32 -31.77 -18.10
N GLU A 126 -19.33 -31.96 -17.21
CA GLU A 126 -19.47 -31.65 -15.78
C GLU A 126 -19.57 -30.14 -15.54
N ILE A 127 -18.75 -29.34 -16.23
CA ILE A 127 -18.76 -27.87 -16.13
C ILE A 127 -20.07 -27.30 -16.67
N GLU A 128 -20.59 -27.83 -17.77
CA GLU A 128 -21.87 -27.41 -18.36
C GLU A 128 -23.06 -27.74 -17.46
N SER A 129 -23.06 -28.94 -16.85
CA SER A 129 -24.02 -29.34 -15.81
C SER A 129 -24.00 -28.40 -14.59
N LEU A 130 -22.80 -28.08 -14.09
CA LEU A 130 -22.65 -27.17 -12.95
C LEU A 130 -23.07 -25.73 -13.27
N LYS A 131 -22.76 -25.22 -14.47
CA LYS A 131 -23.21 -23.90 -14.94
C LYS A 131 -24.73 -23.82 -15.08
N SER A 132 -25.35 -24.85 -15.67
CA SER A 132 -26.82 -24.96 -15.77
C SER A 132 -27.47 -24.92 -14.38
N SER A 133 -26.91 -25.62 -13.39
CA SER A 133 -27.44 -25.62 -12.01
C SER A 133 -27.29 -24.26 -11.29
N ALA A 134 -26.26 -23.49 -11.65
CA ALA A 134 -25.96 -22.19 -11.06
C ALA A 134 -26.84 -21.06 -11.63
N GLU A 135 -27.25 -21.15 -12.90
CA GLU A 135 -28.18 -20.21 -13.53
C GLU A 135 -29.64 -20.43 -13.08
N GLU A 136 -30.06 -21.68 -12.83
CA GLU A 136 -31.40 -22.00 -12.28
C GLU A 136 -31.62 -21.56 -10.82
N SER A 137 -30.55 -21.20 -10.11
CA SER A 137 -30.59 -20.80 -8.69
C SER A 137 -30.65 -19.28 -8.48
N GLN A 138 -30.72 -18.46 -9.54
CA GLN A 138 -30.95 -17.03 -9.45
C GLN A 138 -32.47 -16.75 -9.34
N PRO A 139 -32.97 -16.03 -8.32
CA PRO A 139 -34.37 -15.62 -8.29
C PRO A 139 -34.67 -14.67 -9.45
N SER A 140 -35.75 -14.95 -10.18
CA SER A 140 -36.38 -14.01 -11.09
C SER A 140 -36.84 -12.76 -10.32
N GLU A 141 -36.14 -11.64 -10.44
CA GLU A 141 -36.77 -10.33 -10.22
C GLU A 141 -37.63 -10.00 -11.45
N SER A 142 -38.90 -9.81 -11.18
CA SER A 142 -40.02 -9.60 -12.09
C SER A 142 -39.81 -8.44 -13.05
N SER A 143 -40.08 -8.68 -14.33
CA SER A 143 -40.52 -7.64 -15.26
C SER A 143 -42.02 -7.42 -15.08
N GLU A 144 -42.43 -6.23 -14.62
CA GLU A 144 -43.73 -5.67 -14.94
C GLU A 144 -43.50 -4.37 -15.72
N GLN A 145 -43.95 -4.36 -16.97
CA GLN A 145 -44.04 -3.18 -17.82
C GLN A 145 -45.00 -2.16 -17.21
N VAL A 146 -44.58 -0.89 -17.11
CA VAL A 146 -45.49 0.24 -17.27
C VAL A 146 -45.06 1.00 -18.51
N THR A 147 -45.90 0.90 -19.53
CA THR A 147 -45.87 1.69 -20.75
C THR A 147 -46.35 3.12 -20.46
N SER A 148 -45.59 4.12 -20.88
CA SER A 148 -46.16 5.42 -21.25
C SER A 148 -45.34 6.03 -22.39
N GLU A 149 -46.02 6.17 -23.53
CA GLU A 149 -45.62 6.94 -24.71
C GLU A 149 -45.23 8.38 -24.32
N GLU A 150 -44.16 8.93 -24.90
CA GLU A 150 -44.14 10.29 -25.45
C GLU A 150 -42.89 10.51 -26.34
N THR A 151 -43.12 10.39 -27.66
CA THR A 151 -42.63 11.20 -28.80
C THR A 151 -41.22 11.84 -28.87
N VAL A 152 -40.59 11.61 -30.05
CA VAL A 152 -39.84 12.56 -30.92
C VAL A 152 -38.45 12.97 -30.40
N SER A 153 -37.34 13.06 -31.14
CA SER A 153 -36.93 13.25 -32.55
C SER A 153 -35.45 12.81 -32.62
N GLU A 154 -35.00 12.11 -33.66
CA GLU A 154 -34.25 12.72 -34.79
C GLU A 154 -32.95 13.43 -34.35
N GLU A 155 -31.78 12.84 -34.62
CA GLU A 155 -30.71 13.46 -35.45
C GLU A 155 -29.52 12.49 -35.59
N ALA A 156 -29.17 12.23 -36.85
CA ALA A 156 -27.97 11.53 -37.28
C ALA A 156 -26.82 12.52 -37.45
N THR A 157 -25.57 12.09 -37.24
CA THR A 157 -24.37 12.51 -37.99
C THR A 157 -23.23 11.54 -37.64
N GLU A 158 -22.86 10.64 -38.55
CA GLU A 158 -21.80 10.78 -39.58
C GLU A 158 -20.36 10.79 -39.02
N THR A 159 -19.73 9.61 -39.17
CA THR A 159 -18.40 9.34 -39.74
C THR A 159 -17.33 10.44 -39.80
N GLU A 160 -16.10 10.09 -39.42
CA GLU A 160 -14.97 10.13 -40.37
C GLU A 160 -13.76 9.28 -39.89
N GLU A 161 -13.43 8.25 -40.68
CA GLU A 161 -12.09 7.69 -40.80
C GLU A 161 -11.22 8.65 -41.62
N VAL A 162 -9.98 8.89 -41.20
CA VAL A 162 -8.88 9.23 -42.12
C VAL A 162 -7.68 8.36 -41.80
N LYS A 163 -7.40 7.41 -42.70
CA LYS A 163 -6.06 6.89 -42.97
C LYS A 163 -5.34 7.91 -43.87
N ASP A 164 -4.05 8.15 -43.63
CA ASP A 164 -2.94 7.75 -44.52
C ASP A 164 -1.67 8.62 -44.34
N ALA A 165 -0.53 7.94 -44.51
CA ALA A 165 0.79 8.39 -44.95
C ALA A 165 1.54 9.52 -44.20
N SER A 166 2.71 9.21 -43.62
CA SER A 166 3.96 9.18 -44.40
C SER A 166 5.18 8.84 -43.53
N LYS A 167 6.09 8.11 -44.18
CA LYS A 167 7.43 7.70 -43.76
C LYS A 167 8.45 8.71 -44.36
N ASN A 168 9.66 8.77 -43.78
CA ASN A 168 10.85 9.56 -44.17
C ASN A 168 10.76 11.06 -43.78
N ASP A 169 11.75 11.70 -43.16
CA ASP A 169 13.22 11.53 -43.12
C ASP A 169 13.82 11.41 -41.71
#